data_AF-A0A7Y3V517-F1
#
_entry.id   AF-A0A7Y3V517-F1
#
_cell.length_a   1.000
_cell.length_b   1.000
_cell.length_c   1.000
_cell.angle_alpha   90.00
_cell.angle_beta   90.00
_cell.angle_gamma   90.00
#
_symmetry.space_group_name_H-M   'P 1'
#
loop_
_entity.id
_entity.type
_entity.pdbx_description
1 polymer ?
#
loop_
_entity_poly.entity_id
_entity_poly.type
_entity_poly.pdbx_seq_one_letter_code
_entity_poly.pdbx_strand_id
1 'polypeptide(L)'
;MKNVDSNKRNKEIYKKAITKYGLYAQIDMVFEEMSELQKELCKFKRGKSNISNIAEEIADVKIMLEQMALAFDIEDKVELQKDLKIKRLEERIKGE
;
A
#
# COMPACT_ATOMS: atom_id res chain seq x y z
N MET A 1 -9.04 0.06 16.06
CA MET A 1 -10.19 0.83 15.55
C MET A 1 -9.63 2.00 14.74
N LYS A 2 -9.62 1.93 13.40
CA LYS A 2 -9.26 3.11 12.59
C LYS A 2 -10.38 4.14 12.79
N ASN A 3 -10.03 5.35 13.23
CA ASN A 3 -11.02 6.38 13.52
C ASN A 3 -11.73 6.75 12.21
N VAL A 4 -13.06 6.63 12.13
CA VAL A 4 -13.85 6.84 10.88
C VAL A 4 -13.52 8.19 10.23
N ASP A 5 -13.22 9.18 11.07
CA ASP A 5 -12.86 10.53 10.67
C ASP A 5 -11.48 10.62 9.97
N SER A 6 -10.50 9.82 10.40
CA SER A 6 -9.18 9.75 9.75
C SER A 6 -9.24 9.17 8.34
N ASN A 7 -10.13 8.20 8.10
CA ASN A 7 -10.28 7.58 6.79
C ASN A 7 -10.89 8.57 5.78
N LYS A 8 -11.88 9.36 6.22
CA LYS A 8 -12.48 10.42 5.39
C LYS A 8 -11.46 11.50 5.04
N ARG A 9 -10.68 11.98 6.01
CA ARG A 9 -9.62 12.97 5.78
C ARG A 9 -8.59 12.47 4.75
N ASN A 10 -8.13 11.22 4.88
CA ASN A 10 -7.15 10.63 3.96
C ASN A 10 -7.68 10.58 2.53
N LYS A 11 -8.91 10.07 2.33
CA LYS A 11 -9.54 10.03 0.99
C LYS A 11 -9.63 11.40 0.34
N GLU A 12 -9.96 12.45 1.08
CA GLU A 12 -10.00 13.82 0.53
C GLU A 12 -8.61 14.34 0.13
N ILE A 13 -7.56 13.98 0.87
CA ILE A 13 -6.18 14.30 0.49
C ILE A 13 -5.78 13.53 -0.77
N TYR A 14 -6.12 12.24 -0.86
CA TYR A 14 -5.83 11.40 -2.02
C TYR A 14 -6.53 11.91 -3.28
N LYS A 15 -7.81 12.26 -3.20
CA LYS A 15 -8.53 12.91 -4.32
C LYS A 15 -7.83 14.19 -4.78
N LYS A 16 -7.37 15.02 -3.84
CA LYS A 16 -6.62 16.25 -4.18
C LYS A 16 -5.30 15.94 -4.88
N ALA A 17 -4.55 14.94 -4.42
CA ALA A 17 -3.31 14.52 -5.05
C ALA A 17 -3.57 14.02 -6.49
N ILE A 18 -4.52 13.11 -6.68
CA ILE A 18 -4.90 12.58 -7.99
C ILE A 18 -5.37 13.69 -8.93
N THR A 19 -6.19 14.63 -8.43
CA THR A 19 -6.69 15.76 -9.23
C THR A 19 -5.58 16.73 -9.63
N LYS A 20 -4.63 17.01 -8.71
CA LYS A 20 -3.56 17.97 -8.93
C LYS A 20 -2.45 17.43 -9.84
N TYR A 21 -2.05 16.18 -9.65
CA TYR A 21 -0.89 15.58 -10.32
C TYR A 21 -1.28 14.67 -11.49
N GLY A 22 -2.52 14.18 -11.53
CA GLY A 22 -3.02 13.29 -12.57
C GLY A 22 -2.77 11.82 -12.26
N LEU A 23 -3.60 10.95 -12.86
CA LEU A 23 -3.57 9.49 -12.63
C LEU A 23 -2.21 8.87 -12.97
N TYR A 24 -1.65 9.18 -14.15
CA TYR A 24 -0.38 8.59 -14.59
C TYR A 24 0.79 8.97 -13.68
N ALA A 25 0.87 10.23 -13.23
CA ALA A 25 1.89 10.64 -12.28
C ALA A 25 1.76 9.90 -10.93
N GLN A 26 0.52 9.63 -10.47
CA GLN A 26 0.32 8.83 -9.27
C GLN A 26 0.66 7.35 -9.49
N ILE A 27 0.49 6.81 -10.71
CA ILE A 27 0.97 5.46 -11.05
C ILE A 27 2.49 5.41 -11.01
N ASP A 28 3.18 6.42 -11.56
CA ASP A 28 4.64 6.49 -11.52
C ASP A 28 5.15 6.54 -10.07
N MET A 29 4.48 7.31 -9.20
CA MET A 29 4.78 7.32 -7.76
C MET A 29 4.64 5.93 -7.12
N VAL A 30 3.64 5.12 -7.50
CA VAL A 30 3.53 3.74 -6.98
C VAL A 30 4.79 2.94 -7.33
N PHE A 31 5.33 3.09 -8.54
CA PHE A 31 6.55 2.38 -8.95
C PHE A 31 7.79 2.85 -8.19
N GLU A 32 7.87 4.15 -7.89
CA GLU A 32 8.93 4.72 -7.06
C GLU A 32 8.90 4.14 -5.65
N GLU A 33 7.78 4.25 -4.93
CA GLU A 33 7.66 3.75 -3.55
C GLU A 33 7.88 2.24 -3.44
N MET A 34 7.40 1.47 -4.44
CA MET A 34 7.66 0.02 -4.48
C MET A 34 9.15 -0.29 -4.67
N SER A 35 9.86 0.52 -5.45
CA SER A 35 11.31 0.37 -5.66
C SER A 35 12.11 0.77 -4.43
N GLU A 36 11.66 1.78 -3.70
CA GLU A 36 12.23 2.23 -2.43
C GLU A 36 12.07 1.15 -1.35
N LEU A 37 10.87 0.60 -1.20
CA LEU A 37 10.61 -0.53 -0.31
C LEU A 37 11.48 -1.74 -0.70
N GLN A 38 11.57 -2.07 -1.99
CA GLN A 38 12.43 -3.15 -2.47
C GLN A 38 13.89 -2.93 -2.07
N LYS A 39 14.41 -1.70 -2.23
CA LYS A 39 15.78 -1.30 -1.84
C LYS A 39 16.01 -1.52 -0.35
N GLU A 40 15.09 -1.08 0.51
CA GLU A 40 15.23 -1.25 1.97
C GLU A 40 15.13 -2.71 2.42
N LEU A 41 14.24 -3.50 1.83
CA LEU A 41 14.17 -4.95 2.08
C LEU A 41 15.46 -5.66 1.62
N CYS A 42 16.07 -5.24 0.51
CA CYS A 42 17.35 -5.79 0.06
C CYS A 42 18.51 -5.46 1.02
N LYS A 43 18.54 -4.25 1.58
CA LYS A 43 19.50 -3.87 2.63
C LYS A 43 19.31 -4.73 3.88
N PHE A 44 18.08 -4.91 4.32
CA PHE A 44 17.75 -5.74 5.48
C PHE A 44 18.22 -7.19 5.29
N LYS A 45 17.94 -7.79 4.13
CA LYS A 45 18.42 -9.14 3.77
C LYS A 45 19.95 -9.28 3.81
N ARG A 46 20.70 -8.18 3.67
CA ARG A 46 22.17 -8.13 3.76
C ARG A 46 22.67 -7.82 5.18
N GLY A 47 21.80 -7.94 6.19
CA GLY A 47 22.14 -7.74 7.60
C GLY A 47 22.20 -6.28 8.05
N LYS A 48 21.64 -5.34 7.28
CA LYS A 48 21.53 -3.95 7.73
C LYS A 48 20.41 -3.80 8.75
N SER A 49 20.64 -2.96 9.77
CA SER A 49 19.62 -2.56 10.75
C SER A 49 18.90 -1.30 10.25
N ASN A 50 17.93 -1.47 9.35
CA ASN A 50 17.18 -0.40 8.69
C ASN A 50 15.65 -0.54 8.84
N ILE A 51 15.18 -1.08 9.97
CA ILE A 51 13.75 -1.32 10.23
C ILE A 51 12.92 -0.02 10.16
N SER A 52 13.47 1.11 10.61
CA SER A 52 12.77 2.41 10.52
C SER A 52 12.49 2.80 9.07
N ASN A 53 13.47 2.64 8.17
CA ASN A 53 13.29 2.90 6.76
C ASN A 53 12.26 1.95 6.16
N ILE A 54 12.32 0.64 6.47
CA ILE A 54 11.30 -0.31 6.00
C ILE A 54 9.89 0.11 6.44
N ALA A 55 9.73 0.61 7.67
CA ALA A 55 8.44 1.06 8.17
C ALA A 55 7.91 2.29 7.41
N GLU A 56 8.79 3.24 7.08
CA GLU A 56 8.52 4.41 6.25
C GLU A 56 8.07 3.98 4.84
N GLU A 57 8.88 3.18 4.14
CA GLU A 57 8.55 2.75 2.77
C GLU A 57 7.28 1.89 2.70
N ILE A 58 6.98 1.09 3.75
CA ILE A 58 5.70 0.38 3.85
C ILE A 58 4.52 1.35 3.99
N ALA A 59 4.69 2.45 4.73
CA ALA A 59 3.66 3.46 4.87
C ALA A 59 3.41 4.18 3.55
N ASP A 60 4.47 4.54 2.82
CA ASP A 60 4.38 5.22 1.53
C ASP A 60 3.72 4.32 0.47
N VAL A 61 4.15 3.05 0.38
CA VAL A 61 3.49 2.05 -0.47
C VAL A 61 2.00 1.88 -0.12
N LYS A 62 1.65 1.84 1.17
CA LYS A 62 0.23 1.74 1.59
C LYS A 62 -0.57 2.94 1.14
N ILE A 63 -0.04 4.16 1.30
CA ILE A 63 -0.69 5.39 0.84
C ILE A 63 -0.92 5.30 -0.66
N MET A 64 0.10 4.94 -1.44
CA MET A 64 0.00 4.86 -2.90
C MET A 64 -0.99 3.78 -3.36
N LEU A 65 -1.06 2.63 -2.69
CA LEU A 65 -2.06 1.60 -2.97
C LEU A 65 -3.49 2.06 -2.62
N GLU A 66 -3.68 2.78 -1.51
CA GLU A 66 -4.98 3.38 -1.16
C GLU A 66 -5.39 4.45 -2.19
N GLN A 67 -4.46 5.26 -2.69
CA GLN A 67 -4.72 6.19 -3.79
C GLN A 67 -5.15 5.46 -5.07
N MET A 68 -4.49 4.36 -5.45
CA MET A 68 -4.87 3.59 -6.63
C MET A 68 -6.25 2.95 -6.49
N ALA A 69 -6.55 2.36 -5.34
CA ALA A 69 -7.85 1.77 -5.08
C ALA A 69 -8.98 2.81 -5.22
N LEU A 70 -8.74 4.03 -4.74
CA LEU A 70 -9.66 5.16 -4.88
C LEU A 70 -9.75 5.67 -6.33
N ALA A 71 -8.62 5.82 -7.01
CA ALA A 71 -8.55 6.34 -8.38
C ALA A 71 -9.30 5.47 -9.40
N PHE A 72 -9.29 4.15 -9.18
CA PHE A 72 -9.98 3.18 -10.04
C PHE A 72 -11.39 2.80 -9.53
N ASP A 73 -11.83 3.33 -8.39
CA ASP A 73 -13.10 2.98 -7.74
C ASP A 73 -13.24 1.45 -7.49
N ILE A 74 -12.19 0.86 -6.89
CA ILE A 74 -12.06 -0.59 -6.67
C ILE A 74 -11.73 -0.99 -5.22
N GLU A 75 -11.95 -0.09 -4.26
CA GLU A 75 -11.64 -0.34 -2.84
C GLU A 75 -12.29 -1.65 -2.33
N ASP A 76 -13.58 -1.84 -2.59
CA ASP A 76 -14.31 -3.05 -2.19
C ASP A 76 -13.79 -4.31 -2.87
N LYS A 77 -13.38 -4.20 -4.15
CA LYS A 77 -12.79 -5.33 -4.90
C LYS A 77 -11.43 -5.71 -4.33
N VAL A 78 -10.62 -4.73 -3.93
CA VAL A 78 -9.30 -4.96 -3.32
C VAL A 78 -9.46 -5.67 -1.97
N GLU A 79 -10.38 -5.23 -1.12
CA GLU A 79 -10.64 -5.89 0.17
C GLU A 79 -11.15 -7.32 0.00
N LEU A 80 -12.12 -7.55 -0.89
CA LEU A 80 -12.57 -8.91 -1.22
C LEU A 80 -11.42 -9.81 -1.68
N GLN A 81 -10.54 -9.32 -2.56
CA GLN A 81 -9.39 -10.08 -3.04
C GLN A 81 -8.36 -10.35 -1.93
N LYS A 82 -8.17 -9.42 -0.99
CA LYS A 82 -7.30 -9.63 0.18
C LYS A 82 -7.83 -10.75 1.06
N ASP A 83 -9.12 -10.73 1.40
CA ASP A 83 -9.75 -11.76 2.24
C ASP A 83 -9.62 -13.15 1.62
N LEU A 84 -9.90 -13.27 0.31
CA LEU A 84 -9.75 -14.53 -0.42
C LEU A 84 -8.30 -15.03 -0.41
N LYS A 85 -7.32 -14.15 -0.56
CA LYS A 85 -5.90 -14.51 -0.55
C LYS A 85 -5.42 -14.90 0.85
N ILE A 86 -5.88 -14.23 1.89
CA ILE A 86 -5.56 -14.57 3.29
C ILE A 86 -6.15 -15.94 3.63
N LYS A 87 -7.41 -16.20 3.27
CA LYS A 87 -8.03 -17.51 3.46
C LYS A 87 -7.23 -18.63 2.78
N ARG A 88 -6.80 -18.43 1.54
CA ARG A 88 -5.94 -19.39 0.82
C ARG A 88 -4.59 -19.59 1.50
N LEU A 89 -4.00 -18.54 2.08
CA LEU A 89 -2.74 -18.65 2.81
C LEU A 89 -2.94 -19.44 4.11
N GLU A 90 -4.03 -19.20 4.83
CA GLU A 90 -4.39 -19.96 6.04
C GLU A 90 -4.58 -21.45 5.73
N GLU A 91 -5.27 -21.78 4.63
CA GLU A 91 -5.45 -23.16 4.17
C GLU A 91 -4.11 -23.85 3.85
N ARG A 92 -3.17 -23.13 3.21
CA ARG A 92 -1.82 -23.66 2.92
C ARG A 92 -1.03 -23.97 4.18
N ILE A 93 -1.04 -23.07 5.17
CA ILE A 93 -0.30 -23.24 6.42
C ILE A 93 -0.88 -24.39 7.26
N LYS A 94 -2.21 -24.59 7.23
CA LYS A 94 -2.86 -25.72 7.95
C LYS A 94 -2.68 -27.07 7.27
N GLY A 95 -2.38 -27.08 5.97
CA GLY A 95 -2.12 -28.29 5.18
C GLY A 95 -0.66 -28.75 5.18
N GLU A 96 0.23 -28.00 5.84
CA GLU A 96 1.57 -28.41 6.23
C GLU A 96 1.55 -29.14 7.58
#